data_AF-A0AAJ1IL11-F1
#
_entry.id   AF-A0AAJ1IL11-F1
#
_cell.length_a   1.000
_cell.length_b   1.000
_cell.length_c   1.000
_cell.angle_alpha   90.00
_cell.angle_beta   90.00
_cell.angle_gamma   90.00
#
_symmetry.space_group_name_H-M   'P 1'
#
loop_
_entity.id
_entity.type
_entity.pdbx_description
1 polymer ?
#
loop_
_entity_poly.entity_id
_entity_poly.type
_entity_poly.pdbx_seq_one_letter_code
_entity_poly.pdbx_strand_id
1 'polypeptide(L)'
;MKFALECTNCIINQVNQISNMKNLGEEKFLLLKKVLSSLEKQDYSKTSPEIYGNVYKQIVEYFKGEDIYKEIREDYNKKFMALSFEIEKAIDKSANPLKMALATAIEGNLLDLAILKNFSINDLISSIEEIENTKFKVDDSNLLLDKISKSTSILYIGDNCGEIVFDKLFIKTIKKFYPNINIYFVVRGESAVNDVLISDALHVKMDSVATIVENGDSSLGTVINRCSKELVDLYNSVDLVIAKG
;
A
#
# COMPACT_ATOMS: atom_id res chain seq x y z
N MET A 1 7.08 -13.12 7.18
CA MET A 1 6.09 -14.15 7.58
C MET A 1 6.41 -15.47 6.86
N LYS A 2 6.33 -16.62 7.55
CA LYS A 2 6.46 -17.93 6.88
C LYS A 2 5.18 -18.26 6.13
N PHE A 3 5.30 -19.01 5.04
CA PHE A 3 4.14 -19.47 4.30
C PHE A 3 3.32 -20.47 5.14
N ALA A 4 2.03 -20.20 5.28
CA ALA A 4 1.09 -21.04 6.03
C ALA A 4 0.04 -21.64 5.09
N LEU A 5 -0.70 -22.65 5.54
CA LEU A 5 -1.72 -23.30 4.71
C LEU A 5 -2.78 -22.30 4.24
N GLU A 6 -3.14 -21.35 5.11
CA GLU A 6 -4.11 -20.30 4.85
C GLU A 6 -3.67 -19.38 3.70
N CYS A 7 -2.36 -19.24 3.45
CA CYS A 7 -1.85 -18.47 2.31
C CYS A 7 -2.29 -19.06 0.97
N THR A 8 -2.59 -20.36 0.90
CA THR A 8 -3.13 -20.99 -0.32
C THR A 8 -4.53 -20.50 -0.65
N ASN A 9 -5.35 -20.19 0.36
CA ASN A 9 -6.69 -19.63 0.17
C ASN A 9 -6.62 -18.23 -0.43
N CYS A 10 -5.67 -17.40 0.02
CA CYS A 10 -5.44 -16.06 -0.56
C CYS A 10 -5.12 -16.15 -2.06
N ILE A 11 -4.24 -17.08 -2.46
CA ILE A 11 -3.86 -17.30 -3.86
C ILE A 11 -5.06 -17.78 -4.70
N ILE A 12 -5.89 -18.69 -4.18
CA ILE A 12 -7.08 -19.16 -4.90
C ILE A 12 -8.11 -18.05 -5.05
N ASN A 13 -8.33 -17.24 -4.00
CA ASN A 13 -9.22 -16.09 -4.05
C ASN A 13 -8.74 -15.05 -5.06
N GLN A 14 -7.43 -14.84 -5.17
CA GLN A 14 -6.83 -13.98 -6.18
C GLN A 14 -7.14 -14.43 -7.60
N VAL A 15 -7.03 -15.73 -7.88
CA VAL A 15 -7.42 -16.30 -9.19
C VAL A 15 -8.90 -16.04 -9.46
N ASN A 16 -9.77 -16.22 -8.46
CA ASN A 16 -11.19 -15.93 -8.59
C ASN A 16 -11.45 -14.45 -8.92
N GLN A 17 -10.82 -13.53 -8.20
CA GLN A 17 -10.96 -12.09 -8.41
C GLN A 17 -10.52 -11.68 -9.81
N ILE A 18 -9.32 -12.09 -10.23
CA ILE A 18 -8.79 -11.81 -11.56
C ILE A 18 -9.67 -12.41 -12.66
N SER A 19 -10.17 -13.63 -12.45
CA SER A 19 -11.08 -14.27 -13.40
C SER A 19 -12.36 -13.47 -13.58
N ASN A 20 -12.91 -12.91 -12.50
CA ASN A 20 -14.09 -12.04 -12.58
C ASN A 20 -13.76 -10.72 -13.28
N MET A 21 -12.63 -10.07 -12.95
CA MET A 21 -12.19 -8.83 -13.60
C MET A 21 -12.00 -8.98 -15.11
N LYS A 22 -11.45 -10.12 -15.53
CA LYS A 22 -11.18 -10.45 -16.94
C LYS A 22 -12.33 -11.18 -17.63
N ASN A 23 -13.45 -11.38 -16.94
CA ASN A 23 -14.63 -12.11 -17.43
C ASN A 23 -14.28 -13.50 -18.02
N LEU A 24 -13.39 -14.23 -17.34
CA LEU A 24 -12.97 -15.56 -17.78
C LEU A 24 -14.09 -16.58 -17.59
N GLY A 25 -14.37 -17.35 -18.65
CA GLY A 25 -15.22 -18.54 -18.61
C GLY A 25 -14.43 -19.78 -18.19
N GLU A 26 -14.38 -20.79 -19.06
CA GLU A 26 -13.65 -22.05 -18.82
C GLU A 26 -12.14 -21.84 -18.57
N GLU A 27 -11.58 -20.76 -19.11
CA GLU A 27 -10.18 -20.35 -18.92
C GLU A 27 -9.80 -20.16 -17.44
N LYS A 28 -10.76 -19.85 -16.58
CA LYS A 28 -10.54 -19.75 -15.13
C LYS A 28 -9.94 -21.04 -14.54
N PHE A 29 -10.39 -22.20 -14.99
CA PHE A 29 -9.86 -23.48 -14.51
C PHE A 29 -8.43 -23.72 -15.01
N LEU A 30 -8.11 -23.27 -16.23
CA LEU A 30 -6.75 -23.34 -16.78
C LEU A 30 -5.79 -22.44 -16.01
N LEU A 31 -6.22 -21.21 -15.69
CA LEU A 31 -5.45 -20.28 -14.85
C LEU A 31 -5.20 -20.87 -13.46
N LEU A 32 -6.24 -21.41 -12.81
CA LEU A 32 -6.10 -22.07 -11.51
C LEU A 32 -5.11 -23.23 -11.56
N LYS A 33 -5.19 -24.08 -12.59
CA LYS A 33 -4.25 -25.19 -12.77
C LYS A 33 -2.80 -24.72 -12.91
N LYS A 34 -2.55 -23.65 -13.69
CA LYS A 34 -1.21 -23.06 -13.82
C LYS A 34 -0.69 -22.52 -12.48
N VAL A 35 -1.55 -21.82 -11.73
CA VAL A 35 -1.22 -21.27 -10.42
C VAL A 35 -0.89 -22.37 -9.40
N LEU A 36 -1.72 -23.41 -9.30
CA LEU A 36 -1.47 -24.53 -8.39
C LEU A 36 -0.19 -25.30 -8.74
N SER A 37 0.08 -25.50 -10.03
CA SER A 37 1.34 -26.14 -10.47
C SER A 37 2.57 -25.27 -10.16
N SER A 38 2.43 -23.94 -10.20
CA SER A 38 3.50 -23.03 -9.76
C SER A 38 3.73 -23.14 -8.26
N LEU A 39 2.64 -23.17 -7.48
CA LEU A 39 2.68 -23.26 -6.02
C LEU A 39 3.33 -24.57 -5.54
N GLU A 40 3.05 -25.69 -6.20
CA GLU A 40 3.68 -26.99 -5.93
C GLU A 40 5.22 -26.92 -6.00
N LYS A 41 5.76 -26.09 -6.91
CA LYS A 41 7.20 -25.99 -7.20
C LYS A 41 7.93 -24.93 -6.38
N GLN A 42 7.26 -24.28 -5.43
CA GLN A 42 7.86 -23.19 -4.65
C GLN A 42 8.82 -23.72 -3.59
N ASP A 43 9.80 -22.89 -3.25
CA ASP A 43 10.67 -23.10 -2.09
C ASP A 43 10.01 -22.54 -0.83
N TYR A 44 9.45 -23.43 -0.02
CA TYR A 44 8.73 -23.10 1.22
C TYR A 44 9.64 -22.68 2.39
N SER A 45 10.96 -22.64 2.20
CA SER A 45 11.86 -21.97 3.14
C SER A 45 11.76 -20.43 3.06
N LYS A 46 11.24 -19.90 1.95
CA LYS A 46 11.05 -18.47 1.71
C LYS A 46 9.84 -17.90 2.42
N THR A 47 9.75 -16.58 2.43
CA THR A 47 8.63 -15.85 3.04
C THR A 47 7.37 -15.89 2.16
N SER A 48 6.20 -15.68 2.77
CA SER A 48 4.93 -15.62 2.04
C SER A 48 4.91 -14.57 0.92
N PRO A 49 5.40 -13.32 1.12
CA PRO A 49 5.58 -12.33 0.06
C PRO A 49 6.35 -12.82 -1.16
N GLU A 50 7.46 -13.52 -0.94
CA GLU A 50 8.31 -14.02 -2.03
C GLU A 50 7.63 -15.14 -2.81
N ILE A 51 7.02 -16.08 -2.10
CA ILE A 51 6.30 -17.21 -2.71
C ILE A 51 5.11 -16.68 -3.51
N TYR A 52 4.32 -15.77 -2.93
CA TYR A 52 3.16 -15.21 -3.60
C TYR A 52 3.60 -14.35 -4.80
N GLY A 53 4.65 -13.53 -4.68
CA GLY A 53 5.20 -12.78 -5.82
C GLY A 53 5.56 -13.70 -7.00
N ASN A 54 6.23 -14.83 -6.74
CA ASN A 54 6.57 -15.80 -7.79
C ASN A 54 5.33 -16.45 -8.42
N VAL A 55 4.32 -16.77 -7.62
CA VAL A 55 3.05 -17.33 -8.13
C VAL A 55 2.27 -16.28 -8.93
N TYR A 56 2.27 -15.02 -8.48
CA TYR A 56 1.60 -13.92 -9.17
C TYR A 56 2.23 -13.62 -10.54
N LYS A 57 3.56 -13.74 -10.66
CA LYS A 57 4.25 -13.67 -11.97
C LYS A 57 3.68 -14.66 -12.99
N GLN A 58 3.32 -15.86 -12.56
CA GLN A 58 2.69 -16.84 -13.45
C GLN A 58 1.30 -16.41 -13.93
N ILE A 59 0.56 -15.66 -13.11
CA ILE A 59 -0.71 -15.06 -13.52
C ILE A 59 -0.44 -13.95 -14.55
N VAL A 60 0.50 -13.04 -14.28
CA VAL A 60 0.88 -11.97 -15.22
C VAL A 60 1.36 -12.55 -16.56
N GLU A 61 2.16 -13.61 -16.56
CA GLU A 61 2.58 -14.32 -17.77
C GLU A 61 1.41 -14.94 -18.55
N TYR A 62 0.40 -15.48 -17.85
CA TYR A 62 -0.80 -16.01 -18.50
C TYR A 62 -1.53 -14.93 -19.31
N PHE A 63 -1.53 -13.70 -18.81
CA PHE A 63 -2.05 -12.50 -19.49
C PHE A 63 -0.99 -11.74 -20.30
N LYS A 64 0.13 -12.39 -20.67
CA LYS A 64 1.17 -11.83 -21.55
C LYS A 64 1.79 -10.52 -21.06
N GLY A 65 1.95 -10.37 -19.74
CA GLY A 65 2.57 -9.18 -19.14
C GLY A 65 1.61 -8.02 -18.92
N GLU A 66 0.30 -8.21 -19.11
CA GLU A 66 -0.69 -7.18 -18.84
C GLU A 66 -0.77 -6.85 -17.33
N ASP A 67 -0.84 -5.56 -17.02
CA ASP A 67 -1.11 -5.07 -15.67
C ASP A 67 -2.62 -5.15 -15.37
N ILE A 68 -3.03 -6.28 -14.80
CA ILE A 68 -4.42 -6.66 -14.54
C ILE A 68 -5.14 -5.62 -13.65
N TYR A 69 -4.42 -4.95 -12.76
CA TYR A 69 -4.97 -4.06 -11.75
C TYR A 69 -4.94 -2.59 -12.12
N LYS A 70 -4.37 -2.22 -13.27
CA LYS A 70 -4.20 -0.83 -13.68
C LYS A 70 -5.49 0.01 -13.56
N GLU A 71 -6.57 -0.46 -14.17
CA GLU A 71 -7.87 0.26 -14.15
C GLU A 71 -8.42 0.38 -12.73
N ILE A 72 -8.24 -0.64 -11.89
CA ILE A 72 -8.64 -0.62 -10.48
C ILE A 72 -7.83 0.45 -9.74
N ARG A 73 -6.50 0.47 -9.89
CA ARG A 73 -5.65 1.45 -9.20
C ARG A 73 -6.01 2.88 -9.59
N GLU A 74 -6.22 3.14 -10.89
CA GLU A 74 -6.64 4.45 -11.40
C GLU A 74 -8.01 4.88 -10.83
N ASP A 75 -9.00 3.98 -10.80
CA ASP A 75 -10.34 4.26 -10.26
C ASP A 75 -10.31 4.52 -8.75
N TYR A 76 -9.57 3.71 -7.99
CA TYR A 76 -9.41 3.87 -6.54
C TYR A 76 -8.74 5.21 -6.21
N ASN A 77 -7.59 5.48 -6.83
CA ASN A 77 -6.86 6.74 -6.65
C ASN A 77 -7.75 7.94 -6.96
N LYS A 78 -8.48 7.93 -8.08
CA LYS A 78 -9.37 9.02 -8.48
C LYS A 78 -10.49 9.26 -7.46
N LYS A 79 -11.14 8.20 -6.97
CA LYS A 79 -12.23 8.29 -5.99
C LYS A 79 -11.75 8.88 -4.67
N PHE A 80 -10.65 8.38 -4.13
CA PHE A 80 -10.12 8.90 -2.86
C PHE A 80 -9.52 10.30 -2.99
N MET A 81 -8.90 10.63 -4.14
CA MET A 81 -8.46 12.00 -4.42
C MET A 81 -9.61 13.01 -4.37
N ALA A 82 -10.82 12.63 -4.81
CA ALA A 82 -11.99 13.50 -4.74
C ALA A 82 -12.41 13.83 -3.28
N LEU A 83 -12.05 12.97 -2.32
CA LEU A 83 -12.34 13.15 -0.89
C LEU A 83 -11.21 13.91 -0.16
N SER A 84 -9.99 13.89 -0.71
CA SER A 84 -8.77 14.37 -0.05
C SER A 84 -8.86 15.81 0.48
N PHE A 85 -9.60 16.69 -0.20
CA PHE A 85 -9.73 18.09 0.21
C PHE A 85 -10.50 18.26 1.52
N GLU A 86 -11.61 17.53 1.69
CA GLU A 86 -12.40 17.60 2.93
C GLU A 86 -11.68 16.92 4.09
N ILE A 87 -10.97 15.82 3.81
CA ILE A 87 -10.11 15.14 4.80
C ILE A 87 -8.98 16.08 5.26
N GLU A 88 -8.31 16.77 4.32
CA GLU A 88 -7.26 17.74 4.67
C GLU A 88 -7.80 18.89 5.54
N LYS A 89 -8.99 19.41 5.25
CA LYS A 89 -9.63 20.41 6.11
C LYS A 89 -9.91 19.88 7.51
N ALA A 90 -10.36 18.63 7.63
CA ALA A 90 -10.60 18.00 8.93
C ALA A 90 -9.30 17.87 9.72
N ILE A 91 -8.23 17.42 9.08
CA ILE A 91 -6.87 17.37 9.67
C ILE A 91 -6.44 18.76 10.16
N ASP A 92 -6.54 19.79 9.31
CA ASP A 92 -6.07 21.13 9.63
C ASP A 92 -6.88 21.81 10.76
N LYS A 93 -8.14 21.40 10.95
CA LYS A 93 -9.02 21.90 12.03
C LYS A 93 -8.94 21.09 13.32
N SER A 94 -8.33 19.91 13.30
CA SER A 94 -8.31 19.03 14.46
C SER A 94 -7.42 19.61 15.57
N ALA A 95 -7.68 19.21 16.81
CA ALA A 95 -6.87 19.63 17.95
C ALA A 95 -5.42 19.13 17.86
N ASN A 96 -5.20 17.99 17.18
CA ASN A 96 -3.90 17.36 16.98
C ASN A 96 -3.72 16.94 15.52
N PRO A 97 -3.33 17.86 14.60
CA PRO A 97 -3.27 17.57 13.17
C PRO A 97 -2.39 16.36 12.82
N LEU A 98 -1.24 16.19 13.47
CA LEU A 98 -0.36 15.03 13.24
C LEU A 98 -1.00 13.69 13.65
N LYS A 99 -1.80 13.66 14.72
CA LYS A 99 -2.52 12.45 15.16
C LYS A 99 -3.67 12.12 14.22
N MET A 100 -4.47 13.13 13.86
CA MET A 100 -5.55 12.99 12.89
C MET A 100 -5.03 12.52 11.52
N ALA A 101 -3.88 13.03 11.09
CA ALA A 101 -3.26 12.62 9.83
C ALA A 101 -2.67 11.21 9.89
N LEU A 102 -2.12 10.77 11.04
CA LEU A 102 -1.72 9.38 11.24
C LEU A 102 -2.93 8.44 11.20
N ALA A 103 -4.00 8.79 11.92
CA ALA A 103 -5.27 8.07 11.87
C ALA A 103 -5.81 7.99 10.44
N THR A 104 -5.73 9.09 9.68
CA THR A 104 -6.10 9.14 8.25
C THR A 104 -5.33 8.10 7.43
N ALA A 105 -4.01 7.98 7.62
CA ALA A 105 -3.20 6.98 6.92
C ALA A 105 -3.53 5.54 7.33
N ILE A 106 -3.92 5.32 8.60
CA ILE A 106 -4.38 4.00 9.07
C ILE A 106 -5.73 3.65 8.44
N GLU A 107 -6.69 4.57 8.46
CA GLU A 107 -8.03 4.37 7.88
C GLU A 107 -7.94 4.05 6.38
N GLY A 108 -7.05 4.72 5.65
CA GLY A 108 -6.82 4.47 4.23
C GLY A 108 -6.52 3.00 3.90
N ASN A 109 -5.87 2.26 4.80
CA ASN A 109 -5.57 0.83 4.62
C ASN A 109 -6.76 -0.09 4.99
N LEU A 110 -7.70 0.40 5.80
CA LEU A 110 -8.89 -0.35 6.23
C LEU A 110 -10.05 -0.23 5.23
N LEU A 111 -10.02 0.78 4.36
CA LEU A 111 -11.10 1.08 3.44
C LEU A 111 -11.08 0.20 2.18
N ASP A 112 -12.22 -0.44 1.92
CA ASP A 112 -12.56 -1.03 0.62
C ASP A 112 -13.52 -0.07 -0.12
N LEU A 113 -13.38 0.07 -1.45
CA LEU A 113 -14.33 0.82 -2.28
C LEU A 113 -15.78 0.33 -2.15
N ALA A 114 -16.01 -0.93 -1.79
CA ALA A 114 -17.35 -1.44 -1.51
C ALA A 114 -18.06 -0.62 -0.41
N ILE A 115 -17.28 -0.09 0.55
CA ILE A 115 -17.77 0.74 1.66
C ILE A 115 -18.15 2.14 1.17
N LEU A 116 -17.38 2.72 0.22
CA LEU A 116 -17.64 4.07 -0.30
C LEU A 116 -18.98 4.23 -1.04
N LYS A 117 -19.63 3.14 -1.48
CA LYS A 117 -20.96 3.23 -2.10
C LYS A 117 -22.05 3.69 -1.12
N ASN A 118 -21.84 3.44 0.17
CA ASN A 118 -22.82 3.72 1.23
C ASN A 118 -22.29 4.71 2.28
N PHE A 119 -21.07 5.22 2.12
CA PHE A 119 -20.41 6.11 3.07
C PHE A 119 -20.46 7.56 2.60
N SER A 120 -20.92 8.46 3.46
CA SER A 120 -20.74 9.90 3.27
C SER A 120 -19.33 10.34 3.69
N ILE A 121 -18.90 11.53 3.24
CA ILE A 121 -17.63 12.12 3.71
C ILE A 121 -17.60 12.33 5.22
N ASN A 122 -18.76 12.60 5.84
CA ASN A 122 -18.85 12.78 7.29
C ASN A 122 -18.68 11.45 8.02
N ASP A 123 -19.19 10.36 7.46
CA ASP A 123 -18.99 9.01 8.02
C ASP A 123 -17.50 8.64 7.98
N LEU A 124 -16.82 8.97 6.88
CA LEU A 124 -15.37 8.76 6.75
C LEU A 124 -14.56 9.62 7.74
N ILE A 125 -14.90 10.90 7.91
CA ILE A 125 -14.22 11.73 8.91
C ILE A 125 -14.47 11.18 10.32
N SER A 126 -15.69 10.73 10.61
CA SER A 126 -16.03 10.13 11.90
C SER A 126 -15.24 8.84 12.15
N SER A 127 -15.09 7.96 11.15
CA SER A 127 -14.28 6.74 11.29
C SER A 127 -12.80 7.05 11.53
N ILE A 128 -12.26 8.08 10.88
CA ILE A 128 -10.89 8.56 11.16
C ILE A 128 -10.76 9.06 12.61
N GLU A 129 -11.74 9.82 13.12
CA GLU A 129 -11.74 10.28 14.51
C GLU A 129 -11.85 9.12 15.53
N GLU A 130 -12.59 8.06 15.17
CA GLU A 130 -12.72 6.86 15.99
C GLU A 130 -11.41 6.06 16.11
N ILE A 131 -10.50 6.15 15.14
CA ILE A 131 -9.18 5.52 15.23
C ILE A 131 -8.40 6.00 16.46
N GLU A 132 -8.48 7.28 16.81
CA GLU A 132 -7.79 7.80 17.99
C GLU A 132 -8.29 7.18 19.30
N ASN A 133 -9.54 6.71 19.32
CA ASN A 133 -10.16 6.04 20.46
C ASN A 133 -10.07 4.51 20.37
N THR A 134 -9.55 3.99 19.25
CA THR A 134 -9.42 2.56 19.02
C THR A 134 -8.29 1.99 19.87
N LYS A 135 -8.61 0.94 20.64
CA LYS A 135 -7.60 0.24 21.44
C LYS A 135 -6.79 -0.70 20.55
N PHE A 136 -5.70 -0.20 19.99
CA PHE A 136 -4.75 -1.05 19.28
C PHE A 136 -4.15 -2.10 20.20
N LYS A 137 -3.85 -3.28 19.64
CA LYS A 137 -3.13 -4.34 20.34
C LYS A 137 -1.71 -3.89 20.73
N VAL A 138 -1.08 -3.11 19.86
CA VAL A 138 0.19 -2.42 20.08
C VAL A 138 0.01 -1.00 19.58
N ASP A 139 0.21 -0.01 20.46
CA ASP A 139 0.08 1.41 20.13
C ASP A 139 1.39 2.13 20.45
N ASP A 140 2.22 2.27 19.42
CA ASP A 140 3.46 3.06 19.47
C ASP A 140 3.28 4.42 18.78
N SER A 141 2.04 4.92 18.62
CA SER A 141 1.76 6.14 17.85
C SER A 141 2.48 7.36 18.43
N ASN A 142 2.49 7.52 19.75
CA ASN A 142 3.23 8.63 20.39
C ASN A 142 4.75 8.49 20.20
N LEU A 143 5.28 7.26 20.22
CA LEU A 143 6.70 7.00 19.95
C LEU A 143 7.05 7.31 18.49
N LEU A 144 6.19 6.95 17.55
CA LEU A 144 6.34 7.29 16.14
C LEU A 144 6.38 8.81 15.93
N LEU A 145 5.43 9.55 16.50
CA LEU A 145 5.39 11.02 16.38
C LEU A 145 6.61 11.69 17.02
N ASP A 146 7.09 11.19 18.17
CA ASP A 146 8.34 11.67 18.79
C ASP A 146 9.56 11.40 17.88
N LYS A 147 9.65 10.20 17.28
CA LYS A 147 10.72 9.87 16.33
C LYS A 147 10.67 10.75 15.08
N ILE A 148 9.49 11.00 14.51
CA ILE A 148 9.31 11.91 13.37
C ILE A 148 9.87 13.29 13.71
N SER A 149 9.59 13.81 14.92
CA SER A 149 10.06 15.14 15.34
C SER A 149 11.57 15.31 15.43
N LYS A 150 12.30 14.19 15.55
CA LYS A 150 13.77 14.14 15.70
C LYS A 150 14.48 13.66 14.43
N SER A 151 13.73 13.18 13.44
CA SER A 151 14.28 12.61 12.21
C SER A 151 14.58 13.71 11.19
N THR A 152 15.68 13.54 10.46
CA THR A 152 16.01 14.36 9.29
C THR A 152 15.60 13.68 7.99
N SER A 153 15.45 12.35 8.03
CA SER A 153 15.11 11.52 6.88
C SER A 153 14.13 10.40 7.27
N ILE A 154 13.11 10.19 6.43
CA ILE A 154 12.11 9.13 6.57
C ILE A 154 12.03 8.34 5.27
N LEU A 155 12.11 7.01 5.37
CA LEU A 155 11.69 6.10 4.31
C LEU A 155 10.27 5.62 4.58
N TYR A 156 9.33 6.03 3.75
CA TYR A 156 7.93 5.65 3.82
C TYR A 156 7.62 4.60 2.77
N ILE A 157 7.35 3.37 3.18
CA ILE A 157 7.04 2.25 2.28
C ILE A 157 5.54 2.18 2.08
N GLY A 158 5.09 2.53 0.88
CA GLY A 158 3.69 2.45 0.49
C GLY A 158 3.23 1.01 0.25
N ASP A 159 1.91 0.83 0.28
CA ASP A 159 1.27 -0.46 0.03
C ASP A 159 0.26 -0.36 -1.12
N ASN A 160 -1.01 -0.05 -0.86
CA ASN A 160 -2.07 -0.22 -1.84
C ASN A 160 -2.46 1.07 -2.59
N CYS A 161 -3.05 0.91 -3.78
CA CYS A 161 -3.75 2.00 -4.46
C CYS A 161 -4.93 2.51 -3.62
N GLY A 162 -5.27 3.79 -3.77
CA GLY A 162 -6.26 4.47 -2.93
C GLY A 162 -5.67 4.92 -1.59
N GLU A 163 -5.09 3.99 -0.83
CA GLU A 163 -4.39 4.25 0.44
C GLU A 163 -3.31 5.34 0.31
N ILE A 164 -2.57 5.33 -0.81
CA ILE A 164 -1.55 6.34 -1.13
C ILE A 164 -2.06 7.79 -1.07
N VAL A 165 -3.35 8.02 -1.29
CA VAL A 165 -3.96 9.37 -1.15
C VAL A 165 -3.96 9.80 0.31
N PHE A 166 -4.26 8.88 1.24
CA PHE A 166 -4.25 9.11 2.68
C PHE A 166 -2.82 9.23 3.21
N ASP A 167 -1.91 8.38 2.72
CA ASP A 167 -0.48 8.48 3.04
C ASP A 167 0.09 9.84 2.64
N LYS A 168 -0.31 10.34 1.47
CA LYS A 168 0.07 11.67 1.01
C LYS A 168 -0.38 12.76 1.99
N LEU A 169 -1.59 12.67 2.54
CA LEU A 169 -2.09 13.62 3.53
C LEU A 169 -1.28 13.56 4.84
N PHE A 170 -0.87 12.37 5.26
CA PHE A 170 0.00 12.21 6.41
C PHE A 170 1.39 12.81 6.17
N ILE A 171 2.03 12.47 5.06
CA ILE A 171 3.34 13.01 4.66
C ILE A 171 3.28 14.53 4.50
N LYS A 172 2.20 15.06 3.88
CA LYS A 172 1.99 16.50 3.75
C LYS A 172 1.89 17.18 5.11
N THR A 173 1.15 16.59 6.05
CA THR A 173 1.03 17.11 7.42
C THR A 173 2.39 17.07 8.14
N ILE A 174 3.15 15.97 8.04
CA ILE A 174 4.52 15.90 8.58
C ILE A 174 5.36 17.08 8.08
N LYS A 175 5.34 17.37 6.77
CA LYS A 175 6.13 18.48 6.20
C LYS A 175 5.61 19.86 6.57
N LYS A 176 4.33 20.03 6.91
CA LYS A 176 3.82 21.29 7.50
C LYS A 176 4.50 21.58 8.84
N PHE A 177 4.73 20.56 9.67
CA PHE A 177 5.37 20.71 10.99
C PHE A 177 6.91 20.67 10.94
N TYR A 178 7.47 19.89 10.02
CA TYR A 178 8.91 19.69 9.86
C TYR A 178 9.34 19.94 8.41
N PRO A 179 9.39 21.21 7.95
CA PRO A 179 9.59 21.51 6.52
C PRO A 179 10.90 21.00 5.91
N ASN A 180 11.93 20.81 6.72
CA ASN A 180 13.26 20.39 6.29
C ASN A 180 13.45 18.85 6.29
N ILE A 181 12.43 18.08 6.67
CA ILE A 181 12.53 16.62 6.69
C ILE A 181 12.52 16.07 5.27
N ASN A 182 13.48 15.20 4.97
CA ASN A 182 13.54 14.48 3.70
C ASN A 182 12.65 13.23 3.82
N ILE A 183 11.68 13.10 2.92
CA ILE A 183 10.79 11.93 2.91
C ILE A 183 10.93 11.25 1.56
N TYR A 184 11.25 9.96 1.60
CA TYR A 184 11.32 9.07 0.45
C TYR A 184 10.10 8.17 0.47
N PHE A 185 9.32 8.14 -0.60
CA PHE A 185 8.14 7.28 -0.72
C PHE A 185 8.45 6.10 -1.65
N VAL A 186 8.39 4.89 -1.11
CA VAL A 186 8.72 3.66 -1.84
C VAL A 186 7.47 3.11 -2.52
N VAL A 187 7.60 2.84 -3.82
CA VAL A 187 6.61 2.14 -4.64
C VAL A 187 7.18 0.81 -5.15
N ARG A 188 6.33 -0.07 -5.68
CA ARG A 188 6.81 -1.30 -6.33
C ARG A 188 7.43 -0.98 -7.69
N GLY A 189 8.45 -1.76 -8.07
CA GLY A 189 9.08 -1.67 -9.40
C GLY A 189 8.31 -2.42 -10.50
N GLU A 190 7.39 -3.32 -10.12
CA GLU A 190 6.56 -4.09 -11.04
C GLU A 190 5.16 -4.27 -10.45
N SER A 191 4.15 -4.49 -11.31
CA SER A 191 2.78 -4.74 -10.87
C SER A 191 2.70 -5.97 -9.96
N ALA A 192 2.24 -5.74 -8.73
CA ALA A 192 1.98 -6.76 -7.73
C ALA A 192 0.59 -6.51 -7.16
N VAL A 193 -0.43 -7.13 -7.76
CA VAL A 193 -1.84 -6.91 -7.39
C VAL A 193 -2.17 -5.41 -7.47
N ASN A 194 -2.71 -4.83 -6.41
CA ASN A 194 -3.14 -3.44 -6.32
C ASN A 194 -2.08 -2.55 -5.65
N ASP A 195 -0.87 -3.07 -5.41
CA ASP A 195 0.22 -2.29 -4.84
C ASP A 195 0.56 -1.08 -5.73
N VAL A 196 1.03 -0.01 -5.08
CA VAL A 196 1.35 1.27 -5.75
C VAL A 196 2.55 1.16 -6.66
N LEU A 197 2.42 1.68 -7.88
CA LEU A 197 3.52 1.89 -8.83
C LEU A 197 3.90 3.37 -8.91
N ILE A 198 5.02 3.66 -9.60
CA ILE A 198 5.44 5.04 -9.86
C ILE A 198 4.36 5.86 -10.58
N SER A 199 3.60 5.25 -11.49
CA SER A 199 2.48 5.90 -12.17
C SER A 199 1.38 6.35 -11.20
N ASP A 200 1.10 5.54 -10.17
CA ASP A 200 0.10 5.85 -9.16
C ASP A 200 0.57 7.00 -8.27
N ALA A 201 1.83 6.96 -7.84
CA ALA A 201 2.44 8.02 -7.05
C ALA A 201 2.45 9.37 -7.79
N LEU A 202 2.75 9.38 -9.09
CA LEU A 202 2.67 10.58 -9.92
C LEU A 202 1.23 11.03 -10.13
N HIS A 203 0.28 10.10 -10.34
CA HIS A 203 -1.14 10.41 -10.51
C HIS A 203 -1.70 11.17 -9.30
N VAL A 204 -1.39 10.70 -8.08
CA VAL A 204 -1.84 11.36 -6.84
C VAL A 204 -0.95 12.54 -6.45
N LYS A 205 0.08 12.86 -7.22
CA LYS A 205 1.09 13.89 -6.96
C LYS A 205 1.83 13.69 -5.64
N MET A 206 2.26 12.47 -5.34
CA MET A 206 3.09 12.16 -4.18
C MET A 206 4.47 12.85 -4.26
N ASP A 207 4.97 13.02 -5.49
CA ASP A 207 6.19 13.77 -5.81
C ASP A 207 6.17 15.23 -5.33
N SER A 208 4.98 15.81 -5.09
CA SER A 208 4.88 17.15 -4.51
C SER A 208 5.21 17.20 -3.02
N VAL A 209 5.29 16.06 -2.34
CA VAL A 209 5.55 15.98 -0.89
C VAL A 209 6.69 15.04 -0.52
N ALA A 210 7.07 14.08 -1.36
CA ALA A 210 8.15 13.14 -1.11
C ALA A 210 8.94 12.80 -2.38
N THR A 211 10.18 12.35 -2.24
CA THR A 211 10.96 11.77 -3.35
C THR A 211 10.51 10.34 -3.59
N ILE A 212 10.06 10.01 -4.79
CA ILE A 212 9.59 8.66 -5.11
C ILE A 212 10.80 7.75 -5.40
N VAL A 213 10.79 6.54 -4.84
CA VAL A 213 11.83 5.51 -5.02
C VAL A 213 11.16 4.19 -5.38
N GLU A 214 11.61 3.52 -6.43
CA GLU A 214 11.13 2.18 -6.78
C GLU A 214 11.92 1.12 -6.01
N ASN A 215 11.22 0.10 -5.50
CA ASN A 215 11.89 -0.99 -4.78
C ASN A 215 12.64 -1.96 -5.70
N GLY A 216 12.36 -1.96 -7.01
CA GLY A 216 12.97 -2.84 -8.00
C GLY A 216 12.61 -4.33 -7.86
N ASP A 217 11.53 -4.66 -7.13
CA ASP A 217 11.08 -6.04 -6.90
C ASP A 217 9.56 -6.18 -7.04
N SER A 218 9.13 -7.39 -7.39
CA SER A 218 7.72 -7.78 -7.62
C SER A 218 7.11 -8.63 -6.51
N SER A 219 7.75 -8.72 -5.34
CA SER A 219 7.11 -9.36 -4.19
C SER A 219 5.88 -8.57 -3.76
N LEU A 220 4.90 -9.25 -3.18
CA LEU A 220 3.76 -8.59 -2.55
C LEU A 220 4.23 -8.07 -1.17
N GLY A 221 4.52 -6.78 -1.10
CA GLY A 221 5.29 -6.17 -0.01
C GLY A 221 6.73 -5.84 -0.41
N THR A 222 7.50 -5.29 0.52
CA THR A 222 8.91 -4.94 0.28
C THR A 222 9.83 -5.91 1.00
N VAL A 223 10.43 -6.84 0.24
CA VAL A 223 11.44 -7.78 0.74
C VAL A 223 12.82 -7.15 0.57
N ILE A 224 13.29 -6.44 1.60
CA ILE A 224 14.50 -5.58 1.54
C ILE A 224 15.70 -6.27 0.85
N ASN A 225 15.98 -7.54 1.15
CA ASN A 225 17.13 -8.26 0.58
C ASN A 225 17.00 -8.58 -0.93
N ARG A 226 15.84 -8.34 -1.53
CA ARG A 226 15.58 -8.49 -2.97
C ARG A 226 15.47 -7.14 -3.69
N CYS A 227 15.38 -6.06 -2.94
CA CYS A 227 15.23 -4.73 -3.49
C CYS A 227 16.50 -4.27 -4.21
N SER A 228 16.35 -3.21 -5.01
CA SER A 228 17.47 -2.54 -5.65
C SER A 228 18.54 -2.13 -4.62
N LYS A 229 19.81 -2.13 -5.04
CA LYS A 229 20.91 -1.67 -4.18
C LYS A 229 20.65 -0.24 -3.67
N GLU A 230 20.10 0.61 -4.52
CA GLU A 230 19.70 1.97 -4.16
C GLU A 230 18.72 2.00 -2.98
N LEU A 231 17.65 1.19 -3.02
CA LEU A 231 16.71 1.14 -1.91
C LEU A 231 17.33 0.54 -0.64
N VAL A 232 18.17 -0.48 -0.77
CA VAL A 232 18.86 -1.08 0.39
C VAL A 232 19.81 -0.08 1.06
N ASP A 233 20.60 0.63 0.28
CA ASP A 233 21.51 1.67 0.79
C ASP A 233 20.70 2.78 1.46
N LEU A 234 19.57 3.20 0.85
CA LEU A 234 18.66 4.18 1.44
C LEU A 234 18.04 3.69 2.76
N TYR A 235 17.49 2.48 2.80
CA TYR A 235 16.90 1.85 3.98
C TYR A 235 17.87 1.83 5.18
N ASN A 236 19.16 1.56 4.93
CA ASN A 236 20.18 1.54 5.98
C ASN A 236 20.65 2.93 6.41
N SER A 237 20.32 3.97 5.65
CA SER A 237 20.82 5.35 5.87
C SER A 237 19.81 6.28 6.53
N VAL A 238 18.51 6.01 6.43
CA VAL A 238 17.47 6.88 6.98
C VAL A 238 17.32 6.77 8.51
N ASP A 239 16.84 7.83 9.14
CA ASP A 239 16.63 7.87 10.60
C ASP A 239 15.41 7.04 11.03
N LEU A 240 14.40 6.96 10.16
CA LEU A 240 13.12 6.32 10.44
C LEU A 240 12.55 5.64 9.19
N VAL A 241 12.05 4.43 9.38
CA VAL A 241 11.26 3.71 8.38
C VAL A 241 9.81 3.61 8.86
N ILE A 242 8.86 3.99 8.01
CA ILE A 242 7.43 3.78 8.19
C ILE A 242 6.98 2.82 7.10
N ALA A 243 6.44 1.66 7.47
CA ALA A 243 5.97 0.66 6.51
C ALA A 243 4.46 0.47 6.66
N LYS A 244 3.74 0.57 5.55
CA LYS A 244 2.30 0.28 5.46
C LYS A 244 2.07 -1.20 5.09
N GLY A 245 0.86 -1.68 5.38
CA GLY A 245 0.45 -3.09 5.27
C GLY A 245 0.11 -3.75 6.61
#